data_AF-A0A2C9KTZ4-F1
#
_entry.id   AF-A0A2C9KTZ4-F1
#
_cell.length_a   1.000
_cell.length_b   1.000
_cell.length_c   1.000
_cell.angle_alpha   90.00
_cell.angle_beta   90.00
_cell.angle_gamma   90.00
#
_symmetry.space_group_name_H-M   'P 1'
#
loop_
_entity.id
_entity.type
_entity.pdbx_description
1 polymer ?
#
loop_
_entity_poly.entity_id
_entity_poly.type
_entity_poly.pdbx_seq_one_letter_code
_entity_poly.pdbx_strand_id
1 'polypeptide(L)'
;MVQVMVLVCLVVLLNYCVLHGLGHSPISYMCGNCSDPTTCDPQDGRCTGGCKIGYMGLSCDELCSNCAGNGSCSQIKGVCHNGCRTGFRGDICILECHNCAGSGACDIESGACLEGCTNGHWGDECTFMCGACSGNGSCDRHSGRCHSECLLGHKFYDCHGKLVVDTFIELVETTRFYERINHEFYEHINHEFYERINHEFCERINHEFYE
;
A
#
# COMPACT_ATOMS: atom_id res chain seq x y z
N MET A 1 -29.20 14.89 65.76
CA MET A 1 -28.94 14.14 64.50
C MET A 1 -29.58 14.78 63.26
N VAL A 2 -30.73 15.44 63.36
CA VAL A 2 -31.41 16.09 62.21
C VAL A 2 -30.60 17.25 61.58
N GLN A 3 -29.90 18.05 62.39
CA GLN A 3 -29.08 19.19 61.90
C GLN A 3 -27.87 18.79 61.05
N VAL A 4 -27.28 17.60 61.29
CA VAL A 4 -26.13 17.10 60.53
C VAL A 4 -26.56 16.58 59.17
N MET A 5 -27.75 15.94 59.08
CA MET A 5 -28.28 15.43 57.82
C MET A 5 -28.70 16.55 56.85
N VAL A 6 -29.25 17.67 57.35
CA VAL A 6 -29.60 18.83 56.52
C VAL A 6 -28.35 19.49 55.93
N LEU A 7 -27.26 19.57 56.71
CA LEU A 7 -25.98 20.11 56.24
C LEU A 7 -25.34 19.22 55.17
N VAL A 8 -25.38 17.89 55.34
CA VAL A 8 -24.87 16.94 54.35
C VAL A 8 -25.71 16.99 53.07
N CYS A 9 -27.04 17.10 53.16
CA CYS A 9 -27.91 17.23 51.99
C CYS A 9 -27.66 18.54 51.22
N LEU A 10 -27.47 19.66 51.92
CA LEU A 10 -27.09 20.94 51.31
C LEU A 10 -25.71 20.89 50.65
N VAL A 11 -24.72 20.25 51.29
CA VAL A 11 -23.37 20.08 50.72
C VAL A 11 -23.38 19.14 49.52
N VAL A 12 -24.20 18.08 49.51
CA VAL A 12 -24.36 17.17 48.36
C VAL A 12 -25.11 17.85 47.23
N LEU A 13 -26.19 18.60 47.50
CA LEU A 13 -26.92 19.36 46.47
C LEU A 13 -26.10 20.54 45.92
N LEU A 14 -25.31 21.22 46.75
CA LEU A 14 -24.36 22.24 46.29
C LEU A 14 -23.23 21.62 45.47
N ASN A 15 -22.67 20.46 45.86
CA ASN A 15 -21.66 19.77 45.05
C ASN A 15 -22.24 19.18 43.74
N TYR A 16 -23.48 18.71 43.74
CA TYR A 16 -24.18 18.25 42.54
C TYR A 16 -24.50 19.44 41.61
N CYS A 17 -24.93 20.58 42.14
CA CYS A 17 -25.07 21.83 41.39
C CYS A 17 -23.72 22.43 40.96
N VAL A 18 -22.60 22.15 41.62
CA VAL A 18 -21.26 22.55 41.17
C VAL A 18 -20.74 21.61 40.08
N LEU A 19 -21.10 20.33 40.09
CA LEU A 19 -20.81 19.40 38.98
C LEU A 19 -21.71 19.62 37.75
N HIS A 20 -22.95 20.11 37.95
CA HIS A 20 -23.96 20.23 36.87
C HIS A 20 -24.46 21.67 36.61
N GLY A 21 -23.88 22.68 37.26
CA GLY A 21 -24.41 24.06 37.27
C GLY A 21 -23.36 25.16 37.24
N LEU A 22 -22.15 24.86 36.78
CA LEU A 22 -21.31 25.87 36.13
C LEU A 22 -21.56 25.68 34.64
N GLY A 23 -22.11 26.70 33.98
CA GLY A 23 -22.41 26.66 32.56
C GLY A 23 -21.28 25.98 31.83
N HIS A 24 -21.60 24.94 31.06
CA HIS A 24 -20.72 24.55 29.99
C HIS A 24 -20.40 25.85 29.26
N SER A 25 -19.17 26.37 29.46
CA SER A 25 -18.54 27.12 28.40
C SER A 25 -18.82 26.26 27.19
N PRO A 26 -19.61 26.71 26.19
CA PRO A 26 -19.78 25.88 25.03
C PRO A 26 -18.35 25.61 24.60
N ILE A 27 -17.99 24.34 24.48
CA ILE A 27 -16.83 23.99 23.70
C ILE A 27 -17.21 24.59 22.35
N SER A 28 -16.73 25.82 22.11
CA SER A 28 -16.99 26.53 20.88
C SER A 28 -16.10 25.80 19.90
N TYR A 29 -16.66 24.75 19.30
CA TYR A 29 -15.98 24.04 18.24
C TYR A 29 -15.64 25.07 17.18
N MET A 30 -14.36 25.16 16.85
CA MET A 30 -13.91 26.13 15.87
C MET A 30 -14.45 25.68 14.52
N CYS A 31 -15.23 26.56 13.87
CA CYS A 31 -15.64 26.33 12.50
C CYS A 31 -14.40 26.20 11.62
N GLY A 32 -14.31 25.11 10.85
CA GLY A 32 -13.26 24.96 9.85
C GLY A 32 -13.59 25.72 8.57
N ASN A 33 -13.17 25.19 7.44
CA ASN A 33 -13.26 25.85 6.14
C ASN A 33 -14.62 25.60 5.46
N CYS A 34 -15.72 25.98 6.13
CA CYS A 34 -17.05 25.90 5.54
C CYS A 34 -17.15 26.79 4.28
N SER A 35 -17.88 26.33 3.25
CA SER A 35 -18.15 27.09 2.02
C SER A 35 -18.74 28.46 2.34
N ASP A 36 -19.68 28.48 3.27
CA ASP A 36 -20.29 29.67 3.84
C ASP A 36 -20.17 29.60 5.38
N PRO A 37 -19.52 30.59 6.04
CA PRO A 37 -19.42 30.65 7.49
C PRO A 37 -20.76 30.58 8.23
N THR A 38 -21.88 30.99 7.62
CA THR A 38 -23.20 30.94 8.27
C THR A 38 -23.79 29.53 8.34
N THR A 39 -23.21 28.57 7.62
CA THR A 39 -23.67 27.17 7.58
C THR A 39 -22.96 26.26 8.58
N CYS A 40 -22.04 26.84 9.37
CA CYS A 40 -21.38 26.16 10.48
C CYS A 40 -22.33 26.01 11.66
N ASP A 41 -22.49 24.80 12.17
CA ASP A 41 -23.18 24.55 13.42
C ASP A 41 -22.27 24.94 14.61
N PRO A 42 -22.68 25.92 15.44
CA PRO A 42 -21.87 26.38 16.57
C PRO A 42 -21.80 25.36 17.73
N GLN A 43 -22.62 24.31 17.73
CA GLN A 43 -22.62 23.28 18.79
C GLN A 43 -21.59 22.18 18.56
N ASP A 44 -21.26 21.86 17.31
CA ASP A 44 -20.33 20.77 16.96
C ASP A 44 -19.28 21.13 15.88
N GLY A 45 -19.37 22.33 15.29
CA GLY A 45 -18.44 22.83 14.27
C GLY A 45 -18.71 22.31 12.86
N ARG A 46 -19.81 21.59 12.63
CA ARG A 46 -20.13 20.95 11.35
C ARG A 46 -20.57 21.95 10.29
N CYS A 47 -20.03 21.84 9.09
CA CYS A 47 -20.41 22.65 7.94
C CYS A 47 -21.54 21.96 7.15
N THR A 48 -22.79 22.41 7.34
CA THR A 48 -23.95 21.83 6.63
C THR A 48 -24.06 22.25 5.16
N GLY A 49 -23.45 23.39 4.80
CA GLY A 49 -23.36 23.90 3.43
C GLY A 49 -22.16 23.38 2.63
N GLY A 50 -21.43 22.40 3.16
CA GLY A 50 -20.22 21.87 2.56
C GLY A 50 -18.95 22.68 2.86
N CYS A 51 -17.86 22.27 2.22
CA CYS A 51 -16.52 22.82 2.43
C CYS A 51 -16.07 23.71 1.27
N LYS A 52 -15.22 24.70 1.59
CA LYS A 52 -14.43 25.40 0.58
C LYS A 52 -13.65 24.39 -0.26
N ILE A 53 -13.40 24.74 -1.52
CA ILE A 53 -12.61 23.92 -2.44
C ILE A 53 -11.26 23.57 -1.79
N GLY A 54 -10.90 22.29 -1.85
CA GLY A 54 -9.67 21.78 -1.24
C GLY A 54 -9.82 21.30 0.19
N TYR A 55 -10.99 21.40 0.81
CA TYR A 55 -11.27 20.92 2.16
C TYR A 55 -12.34 19.82 2.19
N MET A 56 -12.23 18.93 3.18
CA MET A 56 -13.17 17.85 3.48
C MET A 56 -13.33 17.68 5.00
N GLY A 57 -14.12 16.70 5.40
CA GLY A 57 -14.53 16.46 6.77
C GLY A 57 -15.88 17.11 7.08
N LEU A 58 -16.53 16.62 8.13
CA LEU A 58 -17.79 17.20 8.61
C LEU A 58 -17.60 18.67 9.03
N SER A 59 -16.43 19.00 9.56
CA SER A 59 -16.05 20.34 10.02
C SER A 59 -15.15 21.10 9.03
N CYS A 60 -14.86 20.53 7.85
CA CYS A 60 -14.03 21.14 6.82
C CYS A 60 -12.61 21.53 7.28
N ASP A 61 -12.03 20.73 8.15
CA ASP A 61 -10.71 20.90 8.76
C ASP A 61 -9.64 20.00 8.12
N GLU A 62 -10.04 19.05 7.29
CA GLU A 62 -9.15 18.17 6.53
C GLU A 62 -8.95 18.69 5.10
N LEU A 63 -7.77 18.44 4.51
CA LEU A 63 -7.48 18.82 3.12
C LEU A 63 -7.85 17.69 2.17
N CYS A 64 -8.41 18.03 1.01
CA CYS A 64 -8.41 17.14 -0.14
C CYS A 64 -6.96 16.74 -0.48
N SER A 65 -6.76 15.47 -0.86
CA SER A 65 -5.44 14.94 -1.23
C SER A 65 -5.02 15.43 -2.63
N ASN A 66 -4.52 14.56 -3.50
CA ASN A 66 -4.00 14.96 -4.82
C ASN A 66 -5.10 15.10 -5.90
N CYS A 67 -6.20 15.77 -5.58
CA CYS A 67 -7.29 16.00 -6.54
C CYS A 67 -6.84 16.96 -7.66
N ALA A 68 -7.22 16.63 -8.90
CA ALA A 68 -6.98 17.46 -10.08
C ALA A 68 -8.00 18.61 -10.23
N GLY A 69 -7.86 19.38 -11.30
CA GLY A 69 -8.69 20.54 -11.58
C GLY A 69 -8.49 21.63 -10.53
N ASN A 70 -9.59 22.06 -9.90
CA ASN A 70 -9.56 23.02 -8.79
C ASN A 70 -9.20 22.38 -7.43
N GLY A 71 -8.98 21.06 -7.37
CA GLY A 71 -8.70 20.35 -6.12
C GLY A 71 -9.95 20.04 -5.28
N SER A 72 -11.15 20.13 -5.84
CA SER A 72 -12.39 19.80 -5.12
C SER A 72 -12.55 18.29 -4.89
N CYS A 73 -13.04 17.94 -3.70
CA CYS A 73 -13.38 16.58 -3.33
C CYS A 73 -14.68 16.52 -2.53
N SER A 74 -15.27 15.33 -2.41
CA SER A 74 -16.50 15.14 -1.65
C SER A 74 -16.25 15.42 -0.16
N GLN A 75 -17.16 16.15 0.48
CA GLN A 75 -17.04 16.55 1.89
C GLN A 75 -16.76 15.38 2.85
N ILE A 76 -17.39 14.22 2.66
CA ILE A 76 -17.31 13.13 3.65
C ILE A 76 -16.24 12.10 3.30
N LYS A 77 -16.20 11.66 2.03
CA LYS A 77 -15.33 10.56 1.62
C LYS A 77 -14.02 11.02 1.00
N GLY A 78 -13.85 12.33 0.75
CA GLY A 78 -12.67 12.85 0.08
C GLY A 78 -12.52 12.47 -1.40
N VAL A 79 -13.55 11.90 -2.03
CA VAL A 79 -13.48 11.46 -3.43
C VAL A 79 -13.29 12.65 -4.35
N CYS A 80 -12.27 12.61 -5.20
CA CYS A 80 -11.92 13.71 -6.09
C CYS A 80 -12.90 13.82 -7.26
N HIS A 81 -13.48 15.01 -7.48
CA HIS A 81 -14.50 15.18 -8.52
C HIS A 81 -13.93 15.22 -9.95
N ASN A 82 -12.68 15.62 -10.11
CA ASN A 82 -12.00 15.74 -11.41
C ASN A 82 -10.87 14.70 -11.56
N GLY A 83 -10.93 13.60 -10.81
CA GLY A 83 -9.86 12.61 -10.74
C GLY A 83 -8.60 13.14 -10.07
N CYS A 84 -7.48 12.46 -10.33
CA CYS A 84 -6.21 12.69 -9.66
C CYS A 84 -5.25 13.55 -10.47
N ARG A 85 -4.38 14.29 -9.77
CA ARG A 85 -3.20 14.89 -10.39
C ARG A 85 -2.33 13.78 -10.97
N THR A 86 -1.63 14.10 -12.05
CA THR A 86 -0.69 13.17 -12.68
C THR A 86 0.29 12.62 -11.66
N GLY A 87 0.50 11.29 -11.67
CA GLY A 87 1.30 10.59 -10.69
C GLY A 87 0.52 10.04 -9.49
N PHE A 88 -0.80 10.24 -9.41
CA PHE A 88 -1.65 9.68 -8.34
C PHE A 88 -2.86 8.94 -8.90
N ARG A 89 -3.39 7.98 -8.13
CA ARG A 89 -4.52 7.12 -8.47
C ARG A 89 -5.44 6.81 -7.28
N GLY A 90 -6.54 6.11 -7.57
CA GLY A 90 -7.62 5.78 -6.64
C GLY A 90 -8.60 6.93 -6.41
N ASP A 91 -9.76 6.61 -5.84
CA ASP A 91 -10.89 7.55 -5.70
C ASP A 91 -10.55 8.84 -4.93
N ILE A 92 -9.63 8.74 -3.97
CA ILE A 92 -9.17 9.85 -3.13
C ILE A 92 -7.74 10.29 -3.45
N CYS A 93 -7.11 9.76 -4.49
CA CYS A 93 -5.80 10.21 -5.00
C CYS A 93 -4.66 10.19 -3.97
N ILE A 94 -4.61 9.14 -3.14
CA ILE A 94 -3.53 8.91 -2.17
C ILE A 94 -2.52 7.86 -2.65
N LEU A 95 -2.89 7.03 -3.62
CA LEU A 95 -2.00 6.02 -4.18
C LEU A 95 -1.14 6.68 -5.25
N GLU A 96 0.14 6.37 -5.30
CA GLU A 96 1.04 6.89 -6.30
C GLU A 96 1.06 6.00 -7.54
N CYS A 97 1.17 6.60 -8.72
CA CYS A 97 1.67 5.93 -9.91
C CYS A 97 3.18 5.75 -9.73
N HIS A 98 3.66 4.53 -9.82
CA HIS A 98 5.07 4.22 -9.55
C HIS A 98 5.97 4.66 -10.72
N ASN A 99 6.82 3.76 -11.22
CA ASN A 99 7.84 4.04 -12.22
C ASN A 99 7.25 4.19 -13.63
N CYS A 100 6.17 4.97 -13.79
CA CYS A 100 5.57 5.26 -15.09
C CYS A 100 6.42 6.28 -15.86
N ALA A 101 6.67 6.00 -17.15
CA ALA A 101 7.40 6.90 -18.04
C ALA A 101 6.53 8.07 -18.54
N GLY A 102 7.14 8.96 -19.33
CA GLY A 102 6.46 10.08 -19.97
C GLY A 102 5.94 11.09 -18.95
N SER A 103 4.63 11.31 -18.94
CA SER A 103 3.96 12.17 -17.97
C SER A 103 3.95 11.60 -16.55
N GLY A 104 4.25 10.31 -16.36
CA GLY A 104 4.06 9.62 -15.08
C GLY A 104 2.61 9.23 -14.80
N ALA A 105 1.74 9.27 -15.82
CA ALA A 105 0.33 8.91 -15.68
C ALA A 105 0.12 7.38 -15.64
N CYS A 106 -0.79 6.96 -14.77
CA CYS A 106 -1.29 5.60 -14.69
C CYS A 106 -2.83 5.59 -14.67
N ASP A 107 -3.39 4.42 -14.95
CA ASP A 107 -4.82 4.18 -14.82
C ASP A 107 -5.28 4.33 -13.37
N ILE A 108 -6.46 4.94 -13.18
CA ILE A 108 -6.94 5.35 -11.86
C ILE A 108 -7.33 4.15 -10.97
N GLU A 109 -7.77 3.04 -11.57
CA GLU A 109 -8.22 1.85 -10.85
C GLU A 109 -7.11 0.78 -10.78
N SER A 110 -6.61 0.35 -11.94
CA SER A 110 -5.63 -0.73 -12.04
C SER A 110 -4.21 -0.29 -11.69
N GLY A 111 -3.89 1.00 -11.79
CA GLY A 111 -2.52 1.50 -11.62
C GLY A 111 -1.59 1.21 -12.80
N ALA A 112 -2.10 0.65 -13.89
CA ALA A 112 -1.30 0.35 -15.07
C ALA A 112 -0.77 1.64 -15.71
N CYS A 113 0.53 1.71 -15.99
CA CYS A 113 1.14 2.90 -16.59
C CYS A 113 0.67 3.09 -18.04
N LEU A 114 0.29 4.31 -18.40
CA LEU A 114 -0.25 4.59 -19.74
C LEU A 114 0.85 4.69 -20.80
N GLU A 115 2.03 5.19 -20.41
CA GLU A 115 3.14 5.49 -21.32
C GLU A 115 4.35 4.57 -21.15
N GLY A 116 4.18 3.41 -20.51
CA GLY A 116 5.31 2.51 -20.26
C GLY A 116 5.98 2.73 -18.91
N CYS A 117 7.05 1.98 -18.69
CA CYS A 117 7.88 2.07 -17.48
C CYS A 117 9.12 2.92 -17.73
N THR A 118 9.61 3.59 -16.70
CA THR A 118 10.96 4.16 -16.72
C THR A 118 11.99 3.04 -16.86
N ASN A 119 13.17 3.37 -17.41
CA ASN A 119 14.24 2.38 -17.59
C ASN A 119 14.57 1.66 -16.29
N GLY A 120 14.73 0.34 -16.38
CA GLY A 120 15.00 -0.51 -15.23
C GLY A 120 13.75 -1.06 -14.53
N HIS A 121 12.55 -0.78 -15.04
CA HIS A 121 11.30 -1.29 -14.47
C HIS A 121 10.42 -1.99 -15.51
N TRP A 122 9.61 -2.94 -15.05
CA TRP A 122 8.66 -3.70 -15.86
C TRP A 122 7.44 -4.13 -15.05
N GLY A 123 6.46 -4.74 -15.73
CA GLY A 123 5.11 -5.01 -15.25
C GLY A 123 4.14 -3.90 -15.66
N ASP A 124 2.84 -4.19 -15.58
CA ASP A 124 1.82 -3.23 -16.00
C ASP A 124 1.80 -1.99 -15.10
N GLU A 125 2.02 -2.16 -13.79
CA GLU A 125 2.20 -1.08 -12.79
C GLU A 125 3.67 -0.63 -12.61
N CYS A 126 4.62 -1.20 -13.37
CA CYS A 126 6.05 -0.88 -13.30
C CYS A 126 6.68 -0.99 -11.89
N THR A 127 6.18 -1.96 -11.11
CA THR A 127 6.64 -2.24 -9.73
C THR A 127 7.86 -3.16 -9.70
N PHE A 128 8.10 -3.93 -10.75
CA PHE A 128 9.22 -4.86 -10.80
C PHE A 128 10.44 -4.19 -11.40
N MET A 129 11.61 -4.56 -10.89
CA MET A 129 12.89 -4.13 -11.43
C MET A 129 13.39 -5.10 -12.51
N CYS A 130 14.03 -4.56 -13.54
CA CYS A 130 14.82 -5.35 -14.48
C CYS A 130 15.94 -6.07 -13.74
N GLY A 131 16.33 -7.24 -14.26
CA GLY A 131 17.52 -7.93 -13.78
C GLY A 131 18.82 -7.22 -14.20
N ALA A 132 19.94 -7.88 -14.01
CA ALA A 132 21.28 -7.47 -14.42
C ALA A 132 21.44 -7.48 -15.96
N CYS A 133 20.70 -6.62 -16.66
CA CYS A 133 20.77 -6.46 -18.11
C CYS A 133 22.03 -5.68 -18.51
N SER A 134 22.75 -6.16 -19.53
CA SER A 134 23.89 -5.44 -20.12
C SER A 134 23.43 -4.18 -20.88
N GLY A 135 24.37 -3.33 -21.30
CA GLY A 135 24.04 -2.11 -22.02
C GLY A 135 23.42 -1.05 -21.11
N ASN A 136 22.21 -0.60 -21.41
CA ASN A 136 21.52 0.46 -20.63
C ASN A 136 20.65 -0.07 -19.48
N GLY A 137 20.72 -1.37 -19.15
CA GLY A 137 19.90 -1.95 -18.09
C GLY A 137 18.41 -2.12 -18.45
N SER A 138 18.04 -2.00 -19.73
CA SER A 138 16.64 -2.08 -20.18
C SER A 138 16.16 -3.52 -20.34
N CYS A 139 14.90 -3.74 -19.97
CA CYS A 139 14.21 -5.00 -20.15
C CYS A 139 12.81 -4.79 -20.75
N ASP A 140 12.27 -5.87 -21.29
CA ASP A 140 10.93 -5.96 -21.82
C ASP A 140 9.89 -5.61 -20.77
N ARG A 141 8.95 -4.78 -21.17
CA ARG A 141 7.96 -4.18 -20.28
C ARG A 141 7.05 -5.21 -19.60
N HIS A 142 6.70 -6.31 -20.24
CA HIS A 142 5.73 -7.26 -19.68
C HIS A 142 6.37 -8.51 -19.11
N SER A 143 7.54 -8.91 -19.64
CA SER A 143 8.23 -10.13 -19.23
C SER A 143 9.45 -9.90 -18.34
N GLY A 144 9.96 -8.66 -18.27
CA GLY A 144 11.19 -8.35 -17.54
C GLY A 144 12.46 -8.91 -18.18
N ARG A 145 12.36 -9.51 -19.37
CA ARG A 145 13.48 -10.08 -20.10
C ARG A 145 14.35 -8.97 -20.67
N CYS A 146 15.65 -9.04 -20.43
CA CYS A 146 16.58 -8.05 -20.98
C CYS A 146 16.46 -7.95 -22.52
N HIS A 147 16.42 -6.73 -23.03
CA HIS A 147 16.52 -6.48 -24.48
C HIS A 147 17.93 -6.79 -24.99
N SER A 148 18.91 -6.61 -24.13
CA SER A 148 20.30 -7.04 -24.28
C SER A 148 20.54 -8.39 -23.58
N GLU A 149 21.77 -8.88 -23.65
CA GLU A 149 22.22 -10.03 -22.86
C GLU A 149 22.38 -9.70 -21.37
N CYS A 150 22.27 -10.68 -20.46
CA CYS A 150 22.60 -10.46 -19.05
C CYS A 150 24.11 -10.14 -18.87
N LEU A 151 24.47 -9.42 -17.81
CA LEU A 151 25.86 -9.17 -17.44
C LEU A 151 26.64 -10.49 -17.18
N LEU A 152 27.94 -10.50 -17.48
CA LEU A 152 28.84 -11.65 -17.24
C LEU A 152 28.75 -12.13 -15.78
N GLY A 153 28.44 -13.43 -15.59
CA GLY A 153 28.14 -14.02 -14.28
C GLY A 153 26.67 -14.46 -14.14
N HIS A 154 25.76 -13.89 -14.94
CA HIS A 154 24.34 -14.24 -14.99
C HIS A 154 23.99 -15.19 -16.15
N LYS A 155 24.96 -15.99 -16.63
CA LYS A 155 24.80 -16.88 -17.80
C LYS A 155 24.08 -18.21 -17.53
N PHE A 156 23.71 -18.48 -16.27
CA PHE A 156 23.01 -19.69 -15.81
C PHE A 156 21.79 -19.40 -14.90
N TYR A 157 21.48 -18.12 -14.70
CA TYR A 157 20.40 -17.63 -13.86
C TYR A 157 19.47 -16.81 -14.75
N ASP A 158 18.20 -16.64 -14.40
CA ASP A 158 17.49 -15.47 -14.91
C ASP A 158 18.34 -14.22 -14.58
N CYS A 159 18.25 -13.13 -15.35
CA CYS A 159 19.09 -11.96 -15.06
C CYS A 159 18.79 -11.39 -13.64
N HIS A 160 17.80 -11.93 -12.92
CA HIS A 160 17.46 -11.68 -11.52
C HIS A 160 18.23 -12.52 -10.49
N GLY A 161 19.07 -13.47 -10.92
CA GLY A 161 19.91 -14.27 -10.03
C GLY A 161 19.20 -15.43 -9.33
N LYS A 162 18.01 -15.83 -9.80
CA LYS A 162 17.30 -17.02 -9.34
C LYS A 162 17.82 -18.24 -10.08
N LEU A 163 18.29 -19.23 -9.31
CA LEU A 163 18.64 -20.56 -9.81
C LEU A 163 17.38 -21.15 -10.42
N VAL A 164 17.41 -21.50 -11.71
CA VAL A 164 16.26 -22.15 -12.35
C VAL A 164 16.20 -23.57 -11.81
N VAL A 165 15.58 -23.71 -10.65
CA VAL A 165 15.20 -25.01 -10.06
C VAL A 165 14.43 -25.81 -11.10
N ASP A 166 13.62 -25.15 -11.93
CA ASP A 166 12.85 -25.78 -13.01
C ASP A 166 13.72 -26.46 -14.08
N THR A 167 14.90 -25.90 -14.41
CA THR A 167 15.83 -26.51 -15.37
C THR A 167 16.57 -27.70 -14.74
N PHE A 168 16.84 -27.65 -13.44
CA PHE A 168 17.45 -28.77 -12.71
C PHE A 168 16.44 -29.91 -12.49
N ILE A 169 15.16 -29.59 -12.23
CA ILE A 169 14.06 -30.56 -12.15
C ILE A 169 13.85 -31.24 -13.52
N GLU A 170 13.77 -30.49 -14.62
CA GLU A 170 13.67 -31.08 -15.96
C GLU A 170 14.88 -31.97 -16.30
N LEU A 171 16.10 -31.59 -15.91
CA LEU A 171 17.30 -32.42 -16.07
C LEU A 171 17.24 -33.69 -15.21
N VAL A 172 16.80 -33.60 -13.97
CA VAL A 172 16.65 -34.75 -13.04
C VAL A 172 15.53 -35.69 -13.48
N GLU A 173 14.43 -35.18 -14.05
CA GLU A 173 13.32 -36.00 -14.56
C GLU A 173 13.65 -36.66 -15.90
N THR A 174 14.50 -36.05 -16.74
CA THR A 174 14.85 -36.56 -18.07
C THR A 174 16.11 -37.42 -18.11
N THR A 175 16.95 -37.37 -17.08
CA THR A 175 18.16 -38.19 -16.99
C THR A 175 18.15 -39.02 -15.71
N ARG A 176 18.66 -40.27 -15.77
CA ARG A 176 18.90 -41.12 -14.59
C ARG A 176 20.05 -40.55 -13.73
N PHE A 177 19.92 -39.31 -13.30
CA PHE A 177 20.98 -38.51 -12.69
C PHE A 177 21.30 -38.97 -11.27
N TYR A 178 20.33 -39.59 -10.60
CA TYR A 178 20.48 -40.16 -9.25
C TYR A 178 21.58 -41.23 -9.16
N GLU A 179 21.87 -41.96 -10.24
CA GLU A 179 22.90 -43.01 -10.26
C GLU A 179 24.34 -42.45 -10.39
N ARG A 180 24.51 -41.16 -10.70
CA ARG A 180 25.81 -40.51 -10.95
C ARG A 180 26.25 -39.50 -9.91
N ILE A 181 25.41 -39.19 -8.93
CA ILE A 181 25.80 -38.35 -7.79
C ILE A 181 26.61 -39.21 -6.83
N ASN A 182 27.86 -39.43 -7.23
CA ASN A 182 28.90 -39.97 -6.38
C ASN A 182 29.27 -38.87 -5.36
N HIS A 183 29.59 -39.31 -4.15
CA HIS A 183 29.92 -38.56 -2.92
C HIS A 183 30.64 -37.19 -3.06
N GLU A 184 31.32 -36.93 -4.18
CA GLU A 184 32.01 -35.66 -4.50
C GLU A 184 31.07 -34.45 -4.67
N PHE A 185 29.86 -34.65 -5.19
CA PHE A 185 28.88 -33.55 -5.38
C PHE A 185 28.16 -33.17 -4.08
N TYR A 186 28.17 -34.08 -3.10
CA TYR A 186 27.51 -33.94 -1.80
C TYR A 186 28.16 -32.85 -0.93
N GLU A 187 29.46 -32.63 -1.08
CA GLU A 187 30.19 -31.60 -0.31
C GLU A 187 30.07 -30.19 -0.91
N HIS A 188 29.55 -30.05 -2.14
CA HIS A 188 29.50 -28.77 -2.86
C HIS A 188 28.11 -28.10 -2.84
N ILE A 189 27.10 -28.79 -2.33
CA ILE A 189 25.75 -28.24 -2.18
C ILE A 189 25.62 -27.64 -0.77
N ASN A 190 25.25 -26.36 -0.68
CA ASN A 190 24.97 -25.68 0.58
C ASN A 190 23.88 -26.45 1.37
N HIS A 191 24.07 -26.64 2.68
CA HIS A 191 23.11 -27.33 3.56
C HIS A 191 21.69 -26.73 3.49
N GLU A 192 21.60 -25.42 3.27
CA GLU A 192 20.32 -24.71 3.06
C GLU A 192 19.61 -25.14 1.76
N PHE A 193 20.38 -25.43 0.71
CA PHE A 193 19.88 -25.92 -0.57
C PHE A 193 19.44 -27.39 -0.46
N TYR A 194 20.16 -28.19 0.32
CA TYR A 194 19.78 -29.57 0.64
C TYR A 194 18.46 -29.61 1.43
N GLU A 195 18.30 -28.79 2.47
CA GLU A 195 17.06 -28.75 3.24
C GLU A 195 15.86 -28.31 2.40
N ARG A 196 16.05 -27.37 1.47
CA ARG A 196 14.97 -26.94 0.56
C ARG A 196 14.54 -28.04 -0.42
N ILE A 197 15.51 -28.71 -1.05
CA ILE A 197 15.22 -29.85 -1.94
C ILE A 197 14.54 -30.96 -1.15
N ASN A 198 15.07 -31.32 0.02
CA ASN A 198 14.53 -32.41 0.82
C ASN A 198 13.15 -32.07 1.41
N HIS A 199 12.89 -30.80 1.76
CA HIS A 199 11.57 -30.35 2.25
C HIS A 199 10.51 -30.40 1.15
N GLU A 200 10.80 -29.80 -0.01
CA GLU A 200 9.86 -29.74 -1.15
C GLU A 200 9.61 -31.14 -1.75
N PHE A 201 10.62 -32.02 -1.67
CA PHE A 201 10.51 -33.42 -2.10
C PHE A 201 9.78 -34.31 -1.10
N CYS A 202 10.00 -34.14 0.22
CA CYS A 202 9.26 -34.87 1.26
C CYS A 202 7.78 -34.49 1.31
N GLU A 203 7.44 -33.22 1.07
CA GLU A 203 6.03 -32.80 0.97
C GLU A 203 5.33 -33.43 -0.24
N ARG A 204 6.01 -33.54 -1.39
CA ARG A 204 5.49 -34.23 -2.59
C ARG A 204 5.29 -35.73 -2.38
N ILE A 205 6.24 -36.42 -1.74
CA ILE A 205 6.11 -37.86 -1.45
C ILE A 205 5.02 -38.13 -0.40
N ASN A 206 4.92 -37.30 0.65
CA ASN A 206 3.85 -37.48 1.65
C ASN A 206 2.45 -37.23 1.06
N HIS A 207 2.32 -36.34 0.07
CA HIS A 207 1.04 -36.14 -0.63
C HIS A 207 0.69 -37.30 -1.57
N GLU A 208 1.67 -38.05 -2.08
CA GLU A 208 1.45 -39.25 -2.89
C GLU A 208 1.14 -40.52 -2.08
N PHE A 209 1.45 -40.53 -0.78
CA PHE A 209 1.26 -41.71 0.09
C PHE A 209 0.05 -41.62 1.05
N TYR A 210 -0.59 -40.46 1.19
CA TYR A 210 -1.74 -40.25 2.09
C TYR A 210 -3.07 -39.86 1.41
N GLU A 211 -3.16 -39.99 0.07
CA GLU A 211 -4.44 -40.08 -0.66
C GLU A 211 -4.53 -41.38 -1.48
#